data_AF-A0AAX3BF76-F1
#
_entry.id   AF-A0AAX3BF76-F1
#
_cell.length_a   1.000
_cell.length_b   1.000
_cell.length_c   1.000
_cell.angle_alpha   90.00
_cell.angle_beta   90.00
_cell.angle_gamma   90.00
#
_symmetry.space_group_name_H-M   'P 1'
#
loop_
_entity.id
_entity.type
_entity.pdbx_description
1 polymer ?
#
loop_
_entity_poly.entity_id
_entity_poly.type
_entity_poly.pdbx_seq_one_letter_code
_entity_poly.pdbx_strand_id
1 'polypeptide(L)'
;MKMSRLSWLIFVGMLLVSWVFAQDYSMYSPDARKTLASDWLLTGKAYLQVKKYSKAKNCFIYAHNLYPMGEAAQEAREILSQQFKVKLTYDAEKTFTTFVSQAQRANNLQSRINLYLMALDAKKDARIYEQVALTYLELGQRDKAKEYALMAVQAGLPKEELDSRLSSL
;
A
#
# COMPACT_ATOMS: atom_id res chain seq x y z
N MET A 1 41.45 -11.75 -2.68
CA MET A 1 40.62 -10.71 -3.32
C MET A 1 40.33 -9.63 -2.30
N LYS A 2 40.99 -8.45 -2.36
CA LYS A 2 40.78 -7.35 -1.40
C LYS A 2 39.57 -6.53 -1.85
N MET A 3 38.45 -6.65 -1.13
CA MET A 3 37.30 -5.77 -1.33
C MET A 3 37.67 -4.33 -0.96
N SER A 4 37.29 -3.38 -1.81
CA SER A 4 37.53 -1.96 -1.55
C SER A 4 36.64 -1.44 -0.42
N ARG A 5 37.09 -0.42 0.31
CA ARG A 5 36.31 0.23 1.39
C ARG A 5 34.96 0.77 0.91
N LEU A 6 34.83 1.12 -0.37
CA LEU A 6 33.59 1.57 -0.99
C LEU A 6 32.56 0.42 -1.15
N SER A 7 33.05 -0.79 -1.45
CA SER A 7 32.22 -2.00 -1.52
C SER A 7 31.71 -2.42 -0.13
N TRP A 8 32.43 -2.08 0.94
CA TRP A 8 32.00 -2.28 2.32
C TRP A 8 30.86 -1.33 2.71
N LEU A 9 30.93 -0.05 2.29
CA LEU A 9 29.89 0.94 2.58
C LEU A 9 28.55 0.64 1.89
N ILE A 10 28.57 0.12 0.65
CA ILE A 10 27.34 -0.31 -0.04
C ILE A 10 26.74 -1.55 0.63
N PHE A 11 27.57 -2.47 1.13
CA PHE A 11 27.09 -3.67 1.84
C PHE A 11 26.53 -3.35 3.24
N VAL A 12 27.15 -2.40 3.97
CA VAL A 12 26.66 -1.94 5.27
C VAL A 12 25.41 -1.07 5.13
N GLY A 13 25.33 -0.23 4.09
CA GLY A 13 24.13 0.54 3.76
C GLY A 13 22.91 -0.34 3.46
N MET A 14 23.11 -1.53 2.89
CA MET A 14 22.05 -2.52 2.67
C MET A 14 21.80 -3.47 3.85
N LEU A 15 22.75 -3.63 4.77
CA LEU A 15 22.61 -4.51 5.96
C LEU A 15 22.02 -3.81 7.18
N LEU A 16 22.03 -2.47 7.24
CA LEU A 16 21.29 -1.73 8.26
C LEU A 16 19.77 -1.71 8.03
N VAL A 17 19.29 -2.22 6.89
CA VAL A 17 17.86 -2.34 6.56
C VAL A 17 17.17 -3.49 7.28
N SER A 18 17.92 -4.43 7.89
CA SER A 18 17.33 -5.62 8.52
C SER A 18 16.83 -5.42 9.97
N TRP A 19 16.72 -4.19 10.45
CA TRP A 19 16.03 -3.83 11.72
C TRP A 19 14.77 -2.97 11.49
N VAL A 20 14.35 -2.81 10.24
CA VAL A 20 13.30 -1.87 9.81
C VAL A 20 11.97 -2.61 9.55
N PHE A 21 11.61 -3.57 10.41
CA PHE A 21 10.48 -4.50 10.20
C PHE A 21 9.14 -4.03 10.81
N ALA A 22 8.93 -2.72 10.84
CA ALA A 22 7.62 -2.10 10.91
C ALA A 22 7.66 -0.81 10.08
N GLN A 23 7.94 -0.92 8.76
CA GLN A 23 7.78 0.25 7.90
C GLN A 23 6.30 0.57 7.81
N ASP A 24 5.92 1.66 8.45
CA ASP A 24 4.61 2.24 8.25
C ASP A 24 4.54 2.84 6.84
N TYR A 25 3.91 2.11 5.93
CA TYR A 25 3.68 2.59 4.57
C TYR A 25 2.49 3.54 4.46
N SER A 26 1.80 3.87 5.57
CA SER A 26 0.62 4.74 5.59
C SER A 26 0.86 6.07 4.88
N MET A 27 2.08 6.61 4.95
CA MET A 27 2.46 7.88 4.32
C MET A 27 2.53 7.83 2.78
N TYR A 28 2.64 6.65 2.17
CA TYR A 28 2.68 6.52 0.72
C TYR A 28 1.28 6.38 0.14
N SER A 29 1.02 7.13 -0.95
CA SER A 29 -0.19 6.99 -1.75
C SER A 29 -0.28 5.59 -2.39
N PRO A 30 -1.48 5.14 -2.80
CA PRO A 30 -1.63 3.87 -3.51
C PRO A 30 -0.72 3.74 -4.73
N ASP A 31 -0.61 4.78 -5.56
CA ASP A 31 0.27 4.78 -6.75
C ASP A 31 1.76 4.62 -6.39
N ALA A 32 2.20 5.28 -5.32
CA ALA A 32 3.58 5.15 -4.84
C ALA A 32 3.84 3.72 -4.33
N ARG A 33 2.89 3.11 -3.61
CA ARG A 33 3.00 1.72 -3.15
C ARG A 33 2.98 0.73 -4.31
N LYS A 34 2.14 0.96 -5.32
CA LYS A 34 2.07 0.16 -6.54
C LYS A 34 3.41 0.19 -7.30
N THR A 35 3.99 1.38 -7.47
CA THR A 35 5.30 1.56 -8.09
C THR A 35 6.38 0.84 -7.29
N LEU A 36 6.45 1.07 -5.98
CA LEU A 36 7.43 0.44 -5.12
C LEU A 36 7.29 -1.09 -5.09
N ALA A 37 6.07 -1.63 -5.14
CA ALA A 37 5.83 -3.06 -5.25
C ALA A 37 6.40 -3.64 -6.55
N SER A 38 6.28 -2.92 -7.66
CA SER A 38 6.90 -3.30 -8.94
C SER A 38 8.43 -3.28 -8.84
N ASP A 39 9.01 -2.25 -8.23
CA ASP A 39 10.46 -2.15 -8.04
C ASP A 39 11.01 -3.30 -7.18
N TRP A 40 10.30 -3.67 -6.11
CA TRP A 40 10.64 -4.83 -5.29
C TRP A 40 10.53 -6.15 -6.05
N LEU A 41 9.52 -6.32 -6.90
CA LEU A 41 9.41 -7.50 -7.75
C LEU A 41 10.60 -7.61 -8.71
N LEU A 42 10.95 -6.53 -9.41
CA LEU A 42 12.09 -6.49 -10.34
C LEU A 42 13.41 -6.77 -9.61
N THR A 43 13.60 -6.15 -8.44
CA THR A 43 14.77 -6.38 -7.58
C THR A 43 14.84 -7.84 -7.12
N GLY A 44 13.70 -8.44 -6.77
CA GLY A 44 13.61 -9.85 -6.42
C GLY A 44 14.02 -10.77 -7.56
N LYS A 45 13.57 -10.49 -8.78
CA LYS A 45 13.97 -11.22 -10.00
C LYS A 45 15.47 -11.10 -10.25
N ALA A 46 16.05 -9.91 -10.10
CA ALA A 46 17.49 -9.71 -10.25
C ALA A 46 18.29 -10.53 -9.21
N TYR A 47 17.87 -10.53 -7.94
CA TYR A 47 18.50 -11.37 -6.92
C TYR A 47 18.37 -12.87 -7.20
N LEU A 48 17.26 -13.31 -7.79
CA LEU A 48 17.04 -14.69 -8.16
C LEU A 48 18.01 -15.14 -9.26
N GLN A 49 18.24 -14.29 -10.27
CA GLN A 49 19.20 -14.56 -11.36
C GLN A 49 20.63 -14.77 -10.85
N VAL A 50 21.05 -14.01 -9.83
CA VAL A 50 22.39 -14.15 -9.20
C VAL A 50 22.41 -15.14 -8.03
N LYS A 51 21.39 -16.02 -7.92
CA LYS A 51 21.26 -17.07 -6.90
C LYS A 51 21.30 -16.55 -5.46
N LYS A 52 20.91 -15.30 -5.20
CA LYS A 52 20.77 -14.71 -3.86
C LYS A 52 19.35 -14.95 -3.32
N TYR A 53 19.00 -16.22 -3.14
CA TYR A 53 17.65 -16.69 -2.84
C TYR A 53 16.98 -16.02 -1.63
N SER A 54 17.70 -15.85 -0.51
CA SER A 54 17.14 -15.21 0.68
C SER A 54 16.72 -13.75 0.41
N LYS A 55 17.57 -12.99 -0.31
CA LYS A 55 17.25 -11.61 -0.69
C LYS A 55 16.09 -11.56 -1.68
N ALA A 56 16.09 -12.42 -2.68
CA ALA A 56 15.00 -12.54 -3.65
C ALA A 56 13.65 -12.80 -2.96
N LYS A 57 13.60 -13.80 -2.06
CA LYS A 57 12.42 -14.15 -1.26
C LYS A 57 11.86 -12.94 -0.52
N ASN A 58 12.72 -12.19 0.18
CA ASN A 58 12.28 -11.02 0.94
C ASN A 58 11.70 -9.93 0.03
N CYS A 59 12.32 -9.69 -1.13
CA CYS A 59 11.82 -8.71 -2.10
C CYS A 59 10.39 -9.07 -2.57
N PHE A 60 10.13 -10.35 -2.86
CA PHE A 60 8.78 -10.78 -3.24
C PHE A 60 7.76 -10.64 -2.11
N ILE A 61 8.16 -10.90 -0.86
CA ILE A 61 7.30 -10.66 0.31
C ILE A 61 6.99 -9.16 0.45
N TYR A 62 7.98 -8.28 0.23
CA TYR A 62 7.75 -6.83 0.26
C TYR A 62 6.81 -6.35 -0.85
N ALA A 63 7.02 -6.83 -2.08
CA ALA A 63 6.12 -6.53 -3.20
C ALA A 63 4.67 -6.90 -2.89
N HIS A 64 4.44 -8.08 -2.27
CA HIS A 64 3.12 -8.49 -1.82
C HIS A 64 2.55 -7.58 -0.72
N ASN A 65 3.33 -7.28 0.32
CA ASN A 65 2.83 -6.53 1.48
C ASN A 65 2.55 -5.05 1.17
N LEU A 66 3.28 -4.45 0.22
CA LEU A 66 3.12 -3.04 -0.14
C LEU A 66 1.78 -2.75 -0.83
N TYR A 67 1.42 -3.59 -1.79
CA TYR A 67 0.23 -3.38 -2.62
C TYR A 67 -0.39 -4.74 -3.03
N PRO A 68 -1.04 -5.45 -2.08
CA PRO A 68 -1.38 -6.87 -2.22
C PRO A 68 -2.35 -7.20 -3.36
N MET A 69 -3.17 -6.25 -3.76
CA MET A 69 -4.15 -6.33 -4.85
C MET A 69 -3.55 -6.13 -6.25
N GLY A 70 -2.30 -5.68 -6.37
CA GLY A 70 -1.69 -5.39 -7.67
C GLY A 70 -1.07 -6.58 -8.39
N GLU A 71 -0.84 -6.41 -9.69
CA GLU A 71 -0.19 -7.40 -10.57
C GLU A 71 1.21 -7.79 -10.06
N ALA A 72 2.01 -6.82 -9.62
CA ALA A 72 3.34 -7.10 -9.10
C ALA A 72 3.30 -8.00 -7.85
N ALA A 73 2.31 -7.79 -6.98
CA ALA A 73 2.07 -8.63 -5.83
C ALA A 73 1.55 -10.02 -6.22
N GLN A 74 0.76 -10.13 -7.29
CA GLN A 74 0.32 -11.42 -7.81
C GLN A 74 1.49 -12.24 -8.33
N GLU A 75 2.32 -11.66 -9.20
CA GLU A 75 3.49 -12.35 -9.74
C GLU A 75 4.47 -12.75 -8.62
N ALA A 76 4.67 -11.87 -7.63
CA ALA A 76 5.48 -12.18 -6.46
C ALA A 76 4.95 -13.41 -5.69
N ARG A 77 3.62 -13.55 -5.53
CA ARG A 77 3.00 -14.73 -4.89
C ARG A 77 3.25 -16.01 -5.68
N GLU A 78 3.14 -15.95 -7.01
CA GLU A 78 3.39 -17.10 -7.89
C GLU A 78 4.83 -17.59 -7.76
N ILE A 79 5.80 -16.66 -7.84
CA ILE A 79 7.23 -16.97 -7.66
C ILE A 79 7.50 -17.52 -6.26
N LEU A 80 6.91 -16.93 -5.21
CA LEU A 80 7.04 -17.40 -3.83
C LEU A 80 6.54 -18.83 -3.66
N SER A 81 5.40 -19.17 -4.27
CA SER A 81 4.84 -20.51 -4.21
C SER A 81 5.71 -21.53 -4.94
N GLN A 82 6.13 -21.21 -6.17
CA GLN A 82 6.89 -22.14 -7.03
C GLN A 82 8.33 -22.35 -6.57
N GLN A 83 9.05 -21.26 -6.26
CA GLN A 83 10.50 -21.30 -6.01
C GLN A 83 10.84 -21.45 -4.52
N PHE A 84 9.96 -20.96 -3.63
CA PHE A 84 10.26 -20.88 -2.19
C PHE A 84 9.29 -21.67 -1.32
N LYS A 85 8.28 -22.32 -1.92
CA LYS A 85 7.21 -23.04 -1.20
C LYS A 85 6.48 -22.16 -0.17
N VAL A 86 6.43 -20.85 -0.41
CA VAL A 86 5.72 -19.88 0.43
C VAL A 86 4.40 -19.55 -0.23
N LYS A 87 3.30 -19.88 0.45
CA LYS A 87 1.95 -19.58 -0.02
C LYS A 87 1.44 -18.32 0.67
N LEU A 88 1.37 -17.23 -0.08
CA LEU A 88 0.67 -16.02 0.31
C LEU A 88 -0.61 -15.92 -0.51
N THR A 89 -1.68 -15.43 0.10
CA THR A 89 -2.98 -15.24 -0.56
C THR A 89 -3.40 -13.78 -0.49
N TYR A 90 -4.23 -13.37 -1.43
CA TYR A 90 -4.90 -12.08 -1.38
C TYR A 90 -6.38 -12.32 -1.08
N ASP A 91 -6.87 -11.63 -0.07
CA ASP A 91 -8.27 -11.60 0.32
C ASP A 91 -8.71 -10.14 0.35
N ALA A 92 -9.62 -9.79 -0.55
CA ALA A 92 -10.09 -8.41 -0.73
C ALA A 92 -10.79 -7.89 0.52
N GLU A 93 -11.62 -8.70 1.18
CA GLU A 93 -12.39 -8.29 2.37
C GLU A 93 -11.45 -8.08 3.57
N LYS A 94 -10.52 -9.01 3.78
CA LYS A 94 -9.52 -8.89 4.84
C LYS A 94 -8.61 -7.69 4.61
N THR A 95 -8.20 -7.45 3.37
CA THR A 95 -7.36 -6.30 3.01
C THR A 95 -8.11 -4.99 3.23
N PHE A 96 -9.36 -4.91 2.76
CA PHE A 96 -10.26 -3.77 2.98
C PHE A 96 -10.40 -3.45 4.47
N THR A 97 -10.83 -4.41 5.28
CA THR A 97 -11.05 -4.23 6.73
C THR A 97 -9.76 -3.83 7.46
N THR A 98 -8.61 -4.38 7.05
CA THR A 98 -7.30 -4.00 7.60
C THR A 98 -6.98 -2.53 7.34
N PHE A 99 -7.12 -2.06 6.11
CA PHE A 99 -6.81 -0.67 5.78
C PHE A 99 -7.80 0.33 6.39
N VAL A 100 -9.09 0.00 6.45
CA VAL A 100 -10.10 0.81 7.15
C VAL A 100 -9.76 0.94 8.63
N SER A 101 -9.43 -0.16 9.31
CA SER A 101 -9.06 -0.13 10.73
C SER A 101 -7.79 0.69 10.99
N GLN A 102 -6.80 0.60 10.11
CA GLN A 102 -5.58 1.42 10.20
C GLN A 102 -5.89 2.91 9.96
N ALA A 103 -6.73 3.24 8.97
CA ALA A 103 -7.11 4.62 8.67
C ALA A 103 -7.81 5.29 9.86
N GLN A 104 -8.72 4.57 10.51
CA GLN A 104 -9.44 5.05 11.70
C GLN A 104 -8.51 5.34 12.90
N ARG A 105 -7.37 4.63 12.98
CA ARG A 105 -6.35 4.82 14.02
C ARG A 105 -5.25 5.81 13.62
N ALA A 106 -5.25 6.29 12.38
CA ALA A 106 -4.21 7.18 11.88
C ALA A 106 -4.38 8.59 12.48
N ASN A 107 -3.34 9.05 13.17
CA ASN A 107 -3.26 10.39 13.75
C ASN A 107 -2.96 11.48 12.72
N ASN A 108 -2.40 11.11 11.57
CA ASN A 108 -2.03 12.02 10.50
C ASN A 108 -3.05 11.93 9.35
N LEU A 109 -3.55 13.08 8.88
CA LEU A 109 -4.54 13.15 7.80
C LEU A 109 -4.03 12.57 6.48
N GLN A 110 -2.75 12.75 6.16
CA GLN A 110 -2.13 12.19 4.96
C GLN A 110 -2.03 10.65 5.03
N SER A 111 -1.68 10.09 6.19
CA SER A 111 -1.75 8.64 6.40
C SER A 111 -3.17 8.12 6.27
N ARG A 112 -4.13 8.79 6.91
CA ARG A 112 -5.54 8.41 6.91
C ARG A 112 -6.09 8.33 5.48
N ILE A 113 -5.88 9.38 4.68
CA ILE A 113 -6.37 9.42 3.30
C ILE A 113 -5.77 8.31 2.46
N ASN A 114 -4.45 8.10 2.54
CA ASN A 114 -3.79 7.04 1.78
C ASN A 114 -4.31 5.65 2.15
N LEU A 115 -4.58 5.41 3.44
CA LEU A 115 -5.13 4.13 3.91
C LEU A 115 -6.58 3.91 3.45
N TYR A 116 -7.43 4.94 3.47
CA TYR A 116 -8.77 4.81 2.90
C TYR A 116 -8.76 4.57 1.40
N LEU A 117 -7.86 5.21 0.66
CA LEU A 117 -7.70 4.93 -0.77
C LEU A 117 -7.22 3.49 -1.02
N MET A 118 -6.28 2.99 -0.22
CA MET A 118 -5.87 1.57 -0.27
C MET A 118 -7.04 0.61 0.04
N ALA A 119 -7.94 0.98 0.95
CA ALA A 119 -9.16 0.21 1.19
C ALA A 119 -10.06 0.21 -0.06
N LEU A 120 -10.29 1.37 -0.68
CA LEU A 120 -11.07 1.49 -1.91
C LEU A 120 -10.45 0.73 -3.09
N ASP A 121 -9.13 0.59 -3.16
CA ASP A 121 -8.50 -0.24 -4.19
C ASP A 121 -8.71 -1.73 -3.96
N ALA A 122 -8.88 -2.16 -2.69
CA ALA A 122 -9.24 -3.53 -2.37
C ALA A 122 -10.73 -3.82 -2.61
N LYS A 123 -11.61 -2.89 -2.25
CA LYS A 123 -13.07 -3.03 -2.39
C LYS A 123 -13.74 -1.66 -2.43
N LYS A 124 -14.60 -1.43 -3.44
CA LYS A 124 -15.38 -0.20 -3.54
C LYS A 124 -16.47 -0.18 -2.46
N ASP A 125 -16.57 0.90 -1.70
CA ASP A 125 -17.53 1.04 -0.60
C ASP A 125 -17.97 2.50 -0.45
N ALA A 126 -19.28 2.73 -0.44
CA ALA A 126 -19.88 4.07 -0.40
C ALA A 126 -19.51 4.87 0.85
N ARG A 127 -19.40 4.20 2.00
CA ARG A 127 -19.03 4.83 3.26
C ARG A 127 -17.55 5.20 3.28
N ILE A 128 -16.70 4.39 2.66
CA ILE A 128 -15.29 4.76 2.53
C ILE A 128 -15.08 5.90 1.53
N TYR A 129 -15.84 5.97 0.44
CA TYR A 129 -15.82 7.15 -0.44
C TYR A 129 -16.18 8.44 0.32
N GLU A 130 -17.21 8.39 1.18
CA GLU A 130 -17.55 9.50 2.09
C GLU A 130 -16.38 9.85 3.03
N GLN A 131 -15.74 8.87 3.67
CA GLN A 131 -14.59 9.13 4.55
C GLN A 131 -13.41 9.78 3.81
N VAL A 132 -13.18 9.39 2.56
CA VAL A 132 -12.17 10.02 1.70
C VAL A 132 -12.54 11.47 1.39
N ALA A 133 -13.81 11.75 1.06
CA ALA A 133 -14.28 13.10 0.81
C ALA A 133 -14.09 14.02 2.03
N LEU A 134 -14.49 13.56 3.22
CA LEU A 134 -14.31 14.30 4.47
C LEU A 134 -12.83 14.55 4.78
N THR A 135 -11.98 13.53 4.64
CA THR A 135 -10.55 13.68 4.91
C THR A 135 -9.87 14.64 3.91
N TYR A 136 -10.28 14.64 2.64
CA TYR A 136 -9.79 15.64 1.68
C TYR A 136 -10.26 17.06 2.01
N LEU A 137 -11.48 17.22 2.52
CA LEU A 137 -11.99 18.51 2.98
C LEU A 137 -11.19 19.03 4.18
N GLU A 138 -10.89 18.17 5.17
CA GLU A 138 -10.02 18.49 6.31
C GLU A 138 -8.60 18.89 5.88
N LEU A 139 -8.09 18.28 4.80
CA LEU A 139 -6.82 18.63 4.16
C LEU A 139 -6.88 19.93 3.31
N GLY A 140 -8.05 20.57 3.19
CA GLY A 140 -8.28 21.75 2.35
C GLY A 140 -8.39 21.46 0.85
N GLN A 141 -8.39 20.19 0.43
CA GLN A 141 -8.45 19.76 -0.97
C GLN A 141 -9.91 19.65 -1.45
N ARG A 142 -10.58 20.81 -1.57
CA ARG A 142 -12.03 20.89 -1.86
C ARG A 142 -12.47 20.21 -3.16
N ASP A 143 -11.67 20.28 -4.22
CA ASP A 143 -12.04 19.69 -5.51
C ASP A 143 -12.06 18.16 -5.44
N LYS A 144 -11.06 17.56 -4.78
CA LYS A 144 -11.05 16.11 -4.53
C LYS A 144 -12.15 15.70 -3.56
N ALA A 145 -12.44 16.51 -2.54
CA ALA A 145 -13.55 16.23 -1.64
C ALA A 145 -14.88 16.11 -2.41
N LYS A 146 -15.15 17.02 -3.35
CA LYS A 146 -16.34 16.98 -4.21
C LYS A 146 -16.36 15.75 -5.12
N GLU A 147 -15.23 15.40 -5.72
CA GLU A 147 -15.10 14.21 -6.57
C GLU A 147 -15.48 12.93 -5.81
N TYR A 148 -14.89 12.74 -4.63
CA TYR A 148 -15.15 11.55 -3.81
C TYR A 148 -16.54 11.55 -3.17
N ALA A 149 -17.11 12.72 -2.88
CA ALA A 149 -18.49 12.87 -2.47
C ALA A 149 -19.44 12.35 -3.57
N LEU A 150 -19.19 12.71 -4.83
CA LEU A 150 -19.97 12.21 -5.97
C LEU A 150 -19.84 10.68 -6.11
N MET A 151 -18.64 10.14 -5.94
CA MET A 151 -18.42 8.68 -5.97
C MET A 151 -19.19 7.96 -4.84
N ALA A 152 -19.29 8.56 -3.65
CA ALA A 152 -20.07 8.00 -2.54
C ALA A 152 -21.56 7.90 -2.91
N VAL A 153 -22.13 8.95 -3.51
CA VAL A 153 -23.52 8.95 -3.98
C VAL A 153 -23.74 7.92 -5.09
N GLN A 154 -22.83 7.84 -6.05
CA GLN A 154 -22.89 6.84 -7.13
C GLN A 154 -22.80 5.40 -6.60
N ALA A 155 -22.08 5.19 -5.50
CA ALA A 155 -21.99 3.91 -4.81
C ALA A 155 -23.20 3.60 -3.91
N GLY A 156 -24.21 4.48 -3.87
CA GLY A 156 -25.49 4.26 -3.18
C GLY A 156 -25.65 5.01 -1.85
N LEU A 157 -24.77 5.97 -1.52
CA LEU A 157 -24.96 6.82 -0.35
C LEU A 157 -26.04 7.90 -0.63
N PRO A 158 -27.02 8.10 0.27
CA PRO A 158 -28.00 9.18 0.11
C PRO A 158 -27.31 10.55 0.06
N LYS A 159 -27.67 11.38 -0.90
CA LYS A 159 -27.05 12.69 -1.10
C LYS A 159 -27.29 13.61 0.10
N GLU A 160 -28.48 13.55 0.67
CA GLU A 160 -28.90 14.36 1.82
C GLU A 160 -28.05 14.08 3.06
N GLU A 161 -27.69 12.81 3.27
CA GLU A 161 -26.80 12.39 4.36
C GLU A 161 -25.39 12.97 4.18
N LEU A 162 -24.90 12.96 2.94
CA LEU A 162 -23.57 13.47 2.59
C LEU A 162 -23.49 15.00 2.69
N ASP A 163 -24.48 15.71 2.17
CA ASP A 163 -24.54 17.18 2.20
C ASP A 163 -24.59 17.69 3.65
N SER A 164 -25.37 17.03 4.52
CA SER A 164 -25.43 17.36 5.94
C SER A 164 -24.06 17.26 6.61
N ARG A 165 -23.28 16.21 6.31
CA ARG A 165 -21.96 16.00 6.93
C ARG A 165 -20.89 16.93 6.38
N LEU A 166 -20.85 17.14 5.07
CA LEU A 166 -19.89 18.06 4.45
C LEU A 166 -20.10 19.50 4.89
N SER A 167 -21.34 19.90 5.20
CA SER A 167 -21.65 21.24 5.73
C SER A 167 -21.28 21.46 7.20
N SER A 168 -20.99 20.38 7.93
CA SER A 168 -20.69 20.41 9.37
C SER A 168 -19.20 20.54 9.73
N LEU A 169 -18.32 20.56 8.72
CA LEU A 169 -16.87 20.77 8.82
C LEU A 169 -16.49 22.21 8.48
#